data_AF-A0A1B6JQT9-F1
#
_entry.id   AF-A0A1B6JQT9-F1
#
_cell.length_a   1.000
_cell.length_b   1.000
_cell.length_c   1.000
_cell.angle_alpha   90.00
_cell.angle_beta   90.00
_cell.angle_gamma   90.00
#
_symmetry.space_group_name_H-M   'P 1'
#
loop_
_entity.id
_entity.type
_entity.pdbx_description
1 polymer ?
#
loop_
_entity_poly.entity_id
_entity_poly.type
_entity_poly.pdbx_seq_one_letter_code
_entity_poly.pdbx_strand_id
1 'polypeptide(L)'
;AKTSSVNKQMIDDWRRKGPALDPESVTQSTMEGSPARNSQVLLISLLISVGCVFVLLCLLGLGQFPKQRNPNDIEGCTYNYECPEDSACINRVCEDPCFGICQDNATCQMFNRIPYCSCKPGFSGNPFTGCQRAVEVLAGDLPGNNSKPR
;
A
#
# COMPACT_ATOMS: atom_id res chain seq x y z
N ALA A 1 9.81 25.57 -0.70
CA ALA A 1 8.90 25.69 0.45
C ALA A 1 7.53 25.14 0.06
N LYS A 2 7.15 23.97 0.59
CA LYS A 2 5.79 23.42 0.61
C LYS A 2 5.86 22.06 1.32
N THR A 3 6.00 22.09 2.63
CA THR A 3 5.73 20.90 3.45
C THR A 3 4.23 20.80 3.65
N SER A 4 3.75 19.58 3.45
CA SER A 4 2.37 19.11 3.59
C SER A 4 1.63 19.76 4.76
N SER A 5 0.51 20.40 4.44
CA SER A 5 -0.47 20.87 5.42
C SER A 5 -1.15 19.65 6.04
N VAL A 6 -0.53 19.06 7.06
CA VAL A 6 -1.24 18.12 7.93
C VAL A 6 -2.41 18.89 8.52
N ASN A 7 -3.62 18.44 8.19
CA ASN A 7 -4.87 19.12 8.49
C ASN A 7 -4.96 19.33 10.01
N LYS A 8 -4.76 20.56 10.49
CA LYS A 8 -4.81 20.93 11.93
C LYS A 8 -6.08 20.38 12.60
N GLN A 9 -7.16 20.29 11.85
CA GLN A 9 -8.43 19.71 12.27
C GLN A 9 -8.30 18.27 12.81
N MET A 10 -7.43 17.46 12.19
CA MET A 10 -7.23 16.05 12.56
C MET A 10 -6.42 15.92 13.85
N ILE A 11 -5.46 16.82 14.06
CA ILE A 11 -4.65 16.90 15.29
C ILE A 11 -5.53 17.34 16.46
N ASP A 12 -6.41 18.32 16.24
CA ASP A 12 -7.30 18.85 17.27
C ASP A 12 -8.45 17.86 17.62
N ASP A 13 -8.88 17.01 16.68
CA ASP A 13 -9.84 15.93 16.97
C ASP A 13 -9.19 14.81 17.82
N TRP A 14 -7.92 14.45 17.52
CA TRP A 14 -7.17 13.49 18.33
C TRP A 14 -6.93 13.98 19.75
N ARG A 15 -6.63 15.27 19.92
CA ARG A 15 -6.41 15.88 21.23
C ARG A 15 -7.70 15.95 22.07
N ARG A 16 -8.89 15.97 21.44
CA ARG A 16 -10.19 15.97 22.13
C ARG A 16 -10.73 14.58 22.45
N LYS A 17 -10.44 13.57 21.62
CA LYS A 17 -10.97 12.20 21.79
C LYS A 17 -9.94 11.19 22.32
N GLY A 18 -8.70 11.63 22.53
CA GLY A 18 -7.66 10.80 23.14
C GLY A 18 -8.06 10.36 24.56
N PRO A 19 -7.65 9.16 24.99
CA PRO A 19 -7.93 8.67 26.34
C PRO A 19 -7.29 9.61 27.36
N ALA A 20 -8.06 9.99 28.39
CA ALA A 20 -7.53 10.67 29.56
C ALA A 20 -6.50 9.73 30.23
N LEU A 21 -5.23 10.13 30.22
CA LEU A 21 -4.19 9.47 31.00
C LEU A 21 -4.18 10.14 32.37
N ASP A 22 -4.64 9.40 33.38
CA ASP A 22 -4.64 9.84 34.77
C ASP A 22 -3.19 10.04 35.26
N PRO A 23 -2.84 11.20 35.87
CA PRO A 23 -1.47 11.47 36.33
C PRO A 23 -1.05 10.69 37.59
N GLU A 24 -1.94 9.89 38.19
CA GLU A 24 -1.66 9.15 39.43
C GLU A 24 -0.85 7.85 39.25
N SER A 25 -0.49 7.48 38.01
CA SER A 25 0.43 6.35 37.79
C SER A 25 1.92 6.71 37.88
N VAL A 26 2.26 7.96 38.25
CA VAL A 26 3.63 8.35 38.63
C VAL A 26 3.78 8.28 40.15
N THR A 27 3.44 7.15 40.73
CA THR A 27 3.90 6.82 42.09
C THR A 27 4.59 5.46 42.10
N GLN A 28 5.71 5.44 42.83
CA GLN A 28 6.57 4.31 43.17
C GLN A 28 7.54 3.77 42.10
N SER A 29 8.80 4.19 42.25
CA SER A 29 9.82 3.21 42.63
C SER A 29 10.76 3.82 43.67
N THR A 30 10.37 3.69 44.93
CA THR A 30 11.28 3.68 46.07
C THR A 30 12.39 2.66 45.79
N MET A 31 13.65 3.09 45.85
CA MET A 31 14.78 2.17 45.94
C MET A 31 14.77 1.55 47.34
N GLU A 32 13.99 0.48 47.51
CA GLU A 32 14.18 -0.43 48.63
C GLU A 32 14.98 -1.64 48.15
N GLY A 33 16.28 -1.59 48.45
CA GLY A 33 17.10 -2.79 48.44
C GLY A 33 16.60 -3.74 49.52
N SER A 34 16.11 -4.91 49.12
CA SER A 34 16.17 -6.14 49.91
C SER A 34 15.97 -7.39 49.06
N PRO A 35 16.61 -8.50 49.45
CA PRO A 35 17.00 -9.57 48.53
C PRO A 35 15.96 -10.69 48.55
N ALA A 36 15.02 -10.69 47.61
CA ALA A 36 14.19 -11.87 47.36
C ALA A 36 13.57 -11.80 45.97
N ARG A 37 14.33 -12.15 44.91
CA ARG A 37 13.74 -12.43 43.57
C ARG A 37 14.69 -13.15 42.62
N ASN A 38 15.36 -14.20 43.08
CA ASN A 38 16.23 -15.01 42.21
C ASN A 38 15.49 -15.53 40.97
N SER A 39 14.19 -15.86 41.06
CA SER A 39 13.42 -16.33 39.91
C SER A 39 13.13 -15.23 38.86
N GLN A 40 12.82 -14.01 39.30
CA GLN A 40 12.49 -12.90 38.39
C GLN A 40 13.75 -12.29 37.75
N VAL A 41 14.86 -12.22 38.48
CA VAL A 41 16.15 -11.75 37.92
C VAL A 41 16.68 -12.72 36.86
N LEU A 42 16.49 -14.03 37.05
CA LEU A 42 16.82 -15.04 36.05
C LEU A 42 15.94 -14.89 34.79
N LEU A 43 14.63 -14.67 34.93
CA LEU A 43 13.74 -14.43 33.79
C LEU A 43 14.10 -13.16 33.02
N ILE A 44 14.38 -12.04 33.71
CA ILE A 44 14.79 -10.79 33.06
C ILE A 44 16.13 -10.99 32.34
N SER A 45 17.10 -11.67 32.96
CA SER A 45 18.40 -11.97 32.35
C SER A 45 18.26 -12.90 31.13
N LEU A 46 17.35 -13.87 31.17
CA LEU A 46 17.00 -14.75 30.05
C LEU A 46 16.36 -13.96 28.90
N LEU A 47 15.43 -13.05 29.19
CA LEU A 47 14.78 -12.23 28.16
C LEU A 47 15.76 -11.25 27.50
N ILE A 48 16.64 -10.61 28.28
CA ILE A 48 17.68 -9.71 27.75
C ILE A 48 18.68 -10.49 26.90
N SER A 49 19.12 -11.67 27.35
CA SER A 49 20.05 -12.50 26.58
C SER A 49 19.43 -13.04 25.28
N VAL A 50 18.18 -13.50 25.32
CA VAL A 50 17.45 -13.92 24.11
C VAL A 50 17.26 -12.75 23.14
N GLY A 51 16.94 -11.55 23.64
CA GLY A 51 16.87 -10.33 22.84
C GLY A 51 18.21 -9.93 22.22
N CYS A 52 19.30 -9.97 22.99
CA CYS A 52 20.65 -9.68 22.51
C CYS A 52 21.12 -10.67 21.44
N VAL A 53 20.82 -11.96 21.60
CA VAL A 53 21.10 -12.98 20.57
C VAL A 53 20.32 -12.66 19.29
N PHE A 54 19.06 -12.27 19.40
CA PHE A 54 18.24 -11.89 18.23
C PHE A 54 18.81 -10.67 17.50
N VAL A 55 19.21 -9.63 18.23
CA VAL A 55 19.83 -8.42 17.67
C VAL A 55 21.18 -8.75 17.02
N LEU A 56 22.01 -9.58 17.64
CA LEU A 56 23.28 -10.02 17.07
C LEU A 56 23.08 -10.82 15.78
N LEU A 57 22.13 -11.76 15.75
CA LEU A 57 21.79 -12.51 14.53
C LEU A 57 21.31 -11.59 13.39
N CYS A 58 20.59 -10.52 13.73
CA CYS A 58 20.17 -9.50 12.77
C CYS A 58 21.36 -8.70 12.22
N LEU A 59 22.26 -8.22 13.10
CA LEU A 59 23.45 -7.46 12.69
C LEU A 59 24.42 -8.30 11.84
N LEU A 60 24.46 -9.61 12.07
CA LEU A 60 25.24 -10.56 11.27
C LEU A 60 24.55 -10.97 9.96
N GLY A 61 23.34 -10.47 9.67
CA GLY A 61 22.59 -10.80 8.46
C GLY A 61 22.11 -12.25 8.38
N LEU A 62 22.22 -13.00 9.49
CA LEU A 62 21.75 -14.38 9.61
C LEU A 62 20.27 -14.46 10.01
N GLY A 63 19.67 -13.32 10.34
CA GLY A 63 18.25 -13.18 10.61
C GLY A 63 17.40 -13.37 9.35
N GLN A 64 16.94 -14.59 9.11
CA GLN A 64 15.78 -14.84 8.25
C GLN A 64 14.54 -14.38 8.99
N PHE A 65 14.23 -13.08 8.90
CA PHE A 65 12.86 -12.66 9.16
C PHE A 65 11.99 -13.35 8.12
N PRO A 66 11.02 -14.21 8.50
CA PRO A 66 10.04 -14.66 7.54
C PRO A 66 9.41 -13.39 6.98
N LYS A 67 9.57 -13.14 5.67
CA LYS A 67 8.68 -12.18 5.01
C LYS A 67 7.29 -12.65 5.42
N GLN A 68 6.53 -11.80 6.12
CA GLN A 68 5.13 -12.07 6.35
C GLN A 68 4.51 -12.16 4.96
N ARG A 69 4.41 -13.39 4.46
CA ARG A 69 3.61 -13.70 3.29
C ARG A 69 2.23 -13.23 3.69
N ASN A 70 1.64 -12.36 2.87
CA ASN A 70 0.27 -11.95 3.09
C ASN A 70 -0.54 -13.24 3.26
N PRO A 71 -1.35 -13.42 4.32
CA PRO A 71 -2.19 -14.61 4.45
C PRO A 71 -3.06 -14.87 3.21
N ASN A 72 -3.18 -13.89 2.32
CA ASN A 72 -3.85 -13.97 1.01
C ASN A 72 -2.99 -14.58 -0.12
N ASP A 73 -1.71 -14.93 0.09
CA ASP A 73 -0.80 -15.46 -0.96
C ASP A 73 -0.69 -17.01 -0.98
N ILE A 74 -1.60 -17.75 -0.32
CA ILE A 74 -1.50 -19.23 -0.23
C ILE A 74 -2.68 -19.98 -0.85
N GLU A 75 -3.77 -19.32 -1.19
CA GLU A 75 -4.74 -19.88 -2.14
C GLU A 75 -4.62 -19.09 -3.44
N GLY A 76 -4.21 -19.76 -4.52
CA GLY A 76 -4.22 -19.13 -5.83
C GLY A 76 -5.61 -18.59 -6.12
N CYS A 77 -5.69 -17.37 -6.67
CA CYS A 77 -6.98 -16.70 -6.87
C CYS A 77 -7.88 -17.50 -7.84
N THR A 78 -9.19 -17.41 -7.67
CA THR A 78 -10.16 -17.96 -8.65
C THR A 78 -10.87 -16.83 -9.42
N TYR A 79 -11.12 -15.70 -8.75
CA TYR A 79 -11.82 -14.56 -9.31
C TYR A 79 -11.06 -13.26 -9.13
N ASN A 80 -11.26 -12.30 -10.05
CA ASN A 80 -10.61 -10.98 -9.99
C ASN A 80 -10.88 -10.22 -8.69
N TYR A 81 -12.01 -10.48 -8.02
CA TYR A 81 -12.35 -9.81 -6.78
C TYR A 81 -11.55 -10.28 -5.54
N GLU A 82 -10.75 -11.33 -5.70
CA GLU A 82 -9.83 -11.81 -4.65
C GLU A 82 -8.51 -11.01 -4.67
N CYS A 83 -8.22 -10.35 -5.80
CA CYS A 83 -7.01 -9.56 -5.99
C CYS A 83 -7.21 -8.08 -5.58
N PRO A 84 -6.14 -7.36 -5.19
CA PRO A 84 -6.13 -5.90 -5.03
C PRO A 84 -6.79 -5.16 -6.21
N GLU A 85 -7.30 -3.94 -6.01
CA GLU A 85 -8.07 -3.18 -7.02
C GLU A 85 -7.33 -2.96 -8.35
N ASP A 86 -6.01 -2.93 -8.26
CA ASP A 86 -5.01 -2.71 -9.29
C ASP A 86 -4.43 -4.01 -9.89
N SER A 87 -5.08 -5.15 -9.62
CA SER A 87 -4.68 -6.46 -10.17
C SER A 87 -5.89 -7.34 -10.51
N ALA A 88 -5.66 -8.33 -11.36
CA ALA A 88 -6.66 -9.31 -11.79
C ALA A 88 -6.13 -10.73 -11.62
N CYS A 89 -7.04 -11.70 -11.55
CA CYS A 89 -6.67 -13.09 -11.39
C CYS A 89 -6.32 -13.71 -12.74
N ILE A 90 -5.03 -13.98 -12.96
CA ILE A 90 -4.49 -14.56 -14.19
C ILE A 90 -3.75 -15.84 -13.81
N ASN A 91 -4.16 -16.99 -14.35
CA ASN A 91 -3.53 -18.30 -14.06
C ASN A 91 -3.40 -18.62 -12.56
N ARG A 92 -4.39 -18.22 -11.75
CA ARG A 92 -4.40 -18.35 -10.27
C ARG A 92 -3.39 -17.48 -9.53
N VAL A 93 -2.88 -16.45 -10.18
CA VAL A 93 -1.98 -15.45 -9.60
C VAL A 93 -2.59 -14.07 -9.80
N CYS A 94 -2.52 -13.23 -8.76
CA CYS A 94 -2.90 -11.83 -8.89
C CYS A 94 -1.78 -11.07 -9.62
N GLU A 95 -2.04 -10.68 -10.85
CA GLU A 95 -1.09 -9.97 -11.72
C GLU A 95 -1.74 -8.70 -12.29
N ASP A 96 -0.91 -7.76 -12.75
CA ASP A 96 -1.38 -6.56 -13.43
C ASP A 96 -1.83 -6.93 -14.86
N PRO A 97 -3.15 -6.87 -15.18
CA PRO A 97 -3.64 -7.17 -16.52
C PRO A 97 -3.24 -6.12 -17.54
N CYS A 98 -2.76 -4.93 -17.16
CA CYS A 98 -2.33 -3.87 -18.10
C CYS A 98 -1.15 -4.27 -18.98
N PHE A 99 -0.40 -5.29 -18.59
CA PHE A 99 0.73 -5.76 -19.37
C PHE A 99 0.27 -6.49 -20.64
N GLY A 100 0.45 -5.84 -21.80
CA GLY A 100 0.24 -6.48 -23.12
C GLY A 100 -1.17 -6.39 -23.71
N ILE A 101 -2.10 -5.67 -23.07
CA ILE A 101 -3.47 -5.45 -23.61
C ILE A 101 -3.65 -4.11 -24.32
N CYS A 102 -3.00 -3.04 -23.86
CA CYS A 102 -3.08 -1.74 -24.51
C CYS A 102 -1.93 -1.61 -25.52
N GLN A 103 -2.24 -1.10 -26.71
CA GLN A 103 -1.27 -0.97 -27.79
C GLN A 103 -0.48 0.34 -27.69
N ASP A 104 0.49 0.52 -28.58
CA ASP A 104 1.31 1.72 -28.69
C ASP A 104 0.49 3.03 -28.65
N ASN A 105 1.06 4.01 -27.94
CA ASN A 105 0.48 5.33 -27.69
C ASN A 105 -0.87 5.32 -26.95
N ALA A 106 -1.22 4.20 -26.29
CA ALA A 106 -2.27 4.15 -25.29
C ALA A 106 -1.71 4.16 -23.85
N THR A 107 -2.58 4.51 -22.90
CA THR A 107 -2.37 4.44 -21.46
C THR A 107 -3.38 3.43 -20.90
N CYS A 108 -2.92 2.52 -20.06
CA CYS A 108 -3.77 1.62 -19.29
C CYS A 108 -4.13 2.22 -17.95
N GLN A 109 -5.39 2.12 -17.55
CA GLN A 109 -5.88 2.48 -16.23
C GLN A 109 -6.78 1.36 -15.72
N MET A 110 -6.61 0.96 -14.46
CA MET A 110 -7.48 -0.03 -13.83
C MET A 110 -8.69 0.66 -13.23
N PHE A 111 -9.89 0.22 -13.61
CA PHE A 111 -11.13 0.69 -13.03
C PHE A 111 -11.95 -0.51 -12.58
N ASN A 112 -12.19 -0.63 -11.27
CA ASN A 112 -12.96 -1.72 -10.68
C ASN A 112 -12.46 -3.11 -11.09
N ARG A 113 -11.12 -3.33 -11.07
CA ARG A 113 -10.44 -4.59 -11.46
C ARG A 113 -10.62 -4.97 -12.94
N ILE A 114 -11.01 -4.02 -13.78
CA ILE A 114 -11.08 -4.15 -15.23
C ILE A 114 -10.09 -3.16 -15.84
N PRO A 115 -9.19 -3.62 -16.72
CA PRO A 115 -8.30 -2.72 -17.42
C PRO A 115 -9.05 -1.91 -18.46
N TYR A 116 -8.78 -0.60 -18.50
CA TYR A 116 -9.29 0.34 -19.46
C TYR A 116 -8.14 0.98 -20.23
N CYS A 117 -8.14 0.83 -21.55
CA CYS A 117 -7.16 1.45 -22.42
C CYS A 117 -7.72 2.76 -23.00
N SER A 118 -6.91 3.81 -22.97
CA SER A 118 -7.24 5.11 -23.59
C SER A 118 -6.05 5.64 -24.36
N CYS A 119 -6.28 6.35 -25.47
CA CYS A 119 -5.17 6.98 -26.20
C CYS A 119 -4.54 8.10 -25.36
N LYS A 120 -3.22 8.26 -25.46
CA LYS A 120 -2.50 9.37 -24.83
C LYS A 120 -2.99 10.73 -25.36
N PRO A 121 -2.86 11.82 -24.60
CA PRO A 121 -3.20 13.16 -25.08
C PRO A 121 -2.51 13.48 -26.42
N GLY A 122 -3.27 14.01 -27.38
CA GLY A 122 -2.77 14.25 -28.75
C GLY A 122 -2.77 13.03 -29.67
N PHE A 123 -3.30 11.89 -29.23
CA PHE A 123 -3.53 10.70 -30.05
C PHE A 123 -5.01 10.33 -30.09
N SER A 124 -5.46 9.78 -31.21
CA SER A 124 -6.82 9.28 -31.44
C SER A 124 -6.81 7.95 -32.20
N GLY A 125 -7.93 7.22 -32.14
CA GLY A 125 -8.06 5.91 -32.74
C GLY A 125 -8.53 4.85 -31.74
N ASN A 126 -8.22 3.59 -32.03
CA ASN A 126 -8.58 2.47 -31.16
C ASN A 126 -7.38 2.05 -30.30
N PRO A 127 -7.48 2.13 -28.96
CA PRO A 127 -6.35 1.87 -28.05
C PRO A 127 -5.93 0.40 -27.97
N PHE A 128 -6.74 -0.54 -28.48
CA PHE A 128 -6.39 -1.96 -28.59
C PHE A 128 -5.67 -2.30 -29.90
N THR A 129 -5.82 -1.48 -30.94
CA THR A 129 -5.15 -1.70 -32.24
C THR A 129 -4.01 -0.72 -32.50
N GLY A 130 -3.93 0.37 -31.72
CA GLY A 130 -2.90 1.40 -31.80
C GLY A 130 -3.50 2.78 -32.02
N CYS A 131 -2.98 3.76 -31.29
CA CYS A 131 -3.40 5.14 -31.42
C CYS A 131 -2.49 5.90 -32.40
N GLN A 132 -3.08 6.75 -33.24
CA GLN A 132 -2.37 7.61 -34.19
C GLN A 132 -2.38 9.05 -33.70
N ARG A 133 -1.43 9.88 -34.15
CA ARG A 133 -1.42 11.30 -33.78
C ARG A 133 -2.71 11.96 -34.26
N ALA A 134 -3.45 12.55 -33.33
CA ALA A 134 -4.62 13.35 -33.64
C ALA A 134 -4.11 14.60 -34.36
N VAL A 135 -4.47 14.74 -35.64
CA VAL A 135 -4.23 16.00 -36.35
C VAL A 135 -5.17 17.01 -35.70
N GLU A 136 -4.59 17.96 -34.97
CA GLU A 136 -5.31 19.10 -34.44
C GLU A 136 -5.70 19.97 -35.64
N VAL A 137 -6.83 19.64 -36.27
CA VAL A 137 -7.41 20.47 -37.31
C VAL A 137 -7.83 21.74 -36.60
N LEU A 138 -7.08 22.82 -36.84
CA LEU A 138 -7.42 24.17 -36.42
C LEU A 138 -8.91 24.37 -36.71
N ALA A 139 -9.69 24.61 -35.66
CA ALA A 139 -11.14 24.52 -35.60
C ALA A 139 -11.86 25.51 -36.52
N GLY A 140 -11.76 25.29 -37.83
CA GLY A 140 -12.37 26.10 -38.88
C GLY A 140 -13.42 25.35 -39.70
N ASP A 141 -13.30 24.04 -39.93
CA ASP A 141 -14.04 23.41 -41.03
C ASP A 141 -14.52 21.95 -40.78
N LEU A 142 -15.23 21.62 -39.68
CA LEU A 142 -15.95 20.34 -39.62
C LEU A 142 -17.39 20.42 -39.07
N PRO A 143 -18.38 19.82 -39.77
CA PRO A 143 -19.77 19.77 -39.36
C PRO A 143 -19.97 18.73 -38.25
N GLY A 144 -20.77 19.07 -37.25
CA GLY A 144 -20.98 18.25 -36.06
C GLY A 144 -21.53 16.86 -36.34
N ASN A 145 -20.92 15.83 -35.75
CA ASN A 145 -21.53 14.51 -35.61
C ASN A 145 -21.82 14.19 -34.13
N ASN A 146 -23.11 14.14 -33.79
CA ASN A 146 -23.55 13.61 -32.50
C ASN A 146 -23.46 12.09 -32.52
N SER A 147 -22.29 11.55 -32.19
CA SER A 147 -22.12 10.11 -31.98
C SER A 147 -22.51 9.78 -30.53
N LYS A 148 -23.79 9.48 -30.31
CA LYS A 148 -24.30 8.93 -29.05
C LYS A 148 -23.89 7.46 -28.93
N PRO A 149 -23.23 7.01 -27.84
CA PRO A 149 -22.99 5.59 -27.62
C PRO A 149 -24.32 4.89 -27.25
N ARG A 150 -24.54 3.71 -27.84
CA ARG A 150 -25.66 2.81 -27.54
C ARG A 150 -25.33 1.97 -26.32
#